data_AF-A0A351Q5S2-F1
#
_entry.id   AF-A0A351Q5S2-F1
#
_cell.length_a   1.000
_cell.length_b   1.000
_cell.length_c   1.000
_cell.angle_alpha   90.00
_cell.angle_beta   90.00
_cell.angle_gamma   90.00
#
_symmetry.space_group_name_H-M   'P 1'
#
loop_
_entity.id
_entity.type
_entity.pdbx_description
1 polymer ?
#
loop_
_entity_poly.entity_id
_entity_poly.type
_entity_poly.pdbx_seq_one_letter_code
_entity_poly.pdbx_strand_id
1 'polypeptide(L)' 'AIGESVLTSNTIGAHNTGIGEDSLNNNLSGNHNTAWGESTLYNNTAGSDNVAGGYYALNKSMGSNNVAIGHQASY' A
#
# COMPACT_ATOMS: atom_id res chain seq x y z
N ALA A 1 4.40 -3.20 10.26
CA ALA A 1 4.10 -4.32 9.36
C ALA A 1 3.52 -5.46 10.17
N ILE A 2 2.36 -5.99 9.79
CA ILE A 2 1.78 -7.21 10.36
C ILE A 2 1.27 -8.06 9.19
N GLY A 3 1.78 -9.27 9.01
CA GLY A 3 1.43 -10.14 7.87
C GLY A 3 2.68 -10.64 7.13
N GLU A 4 2.46 -11.51 6.15
CA GLU A 4 3.50 -12.05 5.27
C GLU A 4 3.86 -11.00 4.18
N SER A 5 5.16 -10.86 3.86
CA SER A 5 5.68 -9.97 2.81
C SER A 5 5.24 -8.50 2.85
N VAL A 6 4.97 -7.98 4.05
CA VAL A 6 4.57 -6.58 4.26
C VAL A 6 5.79 -5.67 4.29
N LEU A 7 5.77 -4.61 3.46
CA LEU A 7 6.85 -3.61 3.36
C LEU A 7 8.24 -4.15 2.99
N THR A 8 8.34 -5.37 2.46
CA THR A 8 9.62 -6.04 2.20
C THR A 8 10.47 -5.36 1.14
N SER A 9 9.86 -4.76 0.12
CA SER A 9 10.58 -4.00 -0.92
C SER A 9 10.47 -2.49 -0.73
N ASN A 10 10.12 -2.04 0.48
CA ASN A 10 10.13 -0.62 0.81
C ASN A 10 11.58 -0.12 0.96
N THR A 11 12.01 0.74 0.03
CA THR A 11 13.43 1.11 -0.10
C THR A 11 13.75 2.48 0.50
N ILE A 12 12.94 3.50 0.21
CA ILE A 12 13.15 4.89 0.64
C ILE A 12 11.96 5.41 1.45
N GLY A 13 10.77 4.83 1.26
CA GLY A 13 9.54 5.26 1.91
C GLY A 13 9.57 5.11 3.43
N ALA A 14 9.14 6.14 4.13
CA ALA A 14 9.05 6.18 5.59
C ALA A 14 7.59 6.31 6.07
N HIS A 15 7.36 5.94 7.33
CA HIS A 15 6.07 6.11 8.02
C HIS A 15 4.89 5.37 7.37
N ASN A 16 5.16 4.21 6.79
CA ASN A 16 4.12 3.38 6.18
C ASN A 16 3.58 2.34 7.18
N THR A 17 2.26 2.16 7.22
CA THR A 17 1.59 1.12 8.00
C THR A 17 0.97 0.10 7.06
N GLY A 18 1.51 -1.11 7.02
CA GLY A 18 0.96 -2.24 6.26
C GLY A 18 0.45 -3.35 7.17
N ILE A 19 -0.73 -3.88 6.87
CA ILE A 19 -1.37 -5.01 7.58
C ILE A 19 -2.01 -5.96 6.55
N GLY A 20 -1.67 -7.24 6.56
CA GLY A 20 -2.16 -8.25 5.61
C GLY A 20 -1.12 -8.65 4.58
N GLU A 21 -1.27 -9.83 4.00
CA GLU A 21 -0.31 -10.41 3.04
C GLU A 21 -0.02 -9.46 1.87
N ASP A 22 1.25 -9.28 1.53
CA ASP A 22 1.73 -8.44 0.43
C ASP A 22 1.33 -6.95 0.50
N SER A 23 0.81 -6.49 1.63
CA SER A 23 0.44 -5.10 1.83
C SER A 23 1.68 -4.19 1.75
N LEU A 24 1.65 -3.20 0.85
CA LEU A 24 2.77 -2.27 0.59
C LEU A 24 4.11 -2.94 0.22
N ASN A 25 4.10 -4.15 -0.34
CA ASN A 25 5.34 -4.89 -0.63
C ASN A 25 6.28 -4.10 -1.55
N ASN A 26 5.82 -3.62 -2.72
CA ASN A 26 6.58 -2.81 -3.68
C ASN A 26 6.32 -1.31 -3.54
N ASN A 27 6.48 -0.76 -2.33
CA ASN A 27 6.45 0.70 -2.13
C ASN A 27 7.85 1.32 -2.19
N LEU A 28 8.29 1.88 -3.32
CA LEU A 28 9.67 2.35 -3.50
C LEU A 28 10.00 3.59 -2.64
N SER A 29 9.29 4.71 -2.84
CA SER A 29 9.59 6.00 -2.20
C SER A 29 8.38 6.68 -1.55
N GLY A 30 7.20 6.06 -1.58
CA GLY A 30 5.98 6.61 -1.02
C GLY A 30 6.00 6.66 0.51
N ASN A 31 5.67 7.82 1.07
CA ASN A 31 5.63 8.06 2.52
C ASN A 31 4.19 8.09 3.05
N HIS A 32 4.01 7.84 4.35
CA HIS A 32 2.73 8.02 5.06
C HIS A 32 1.54 7.24 4.47
N ASN A 33 1.78 6.06 3.89
CA ASN A 33 0.71 5.21 3.39
C ASN A 33 0.18 4.29 4.50
N THR A 34 -1.14 4.16 4.58
CA THR A 34 -1.81 3.18 5.44
C THR A 34 -2.53 2.16 4.55
N ALA A 35 -2.12 0.91 4.62
CA ALA A 35 -2.66 -0.19 3.84
C ALA A 35 -3.10 -1.33 4.76
N TRP A 36 -4.33 -1.83 4.58
CA TRP A 36 -4.78 -3.05 5.24
C TRP A 36 -5.55 -3.98 4.29
N GLY A 37 -5.26 -5.27 4.33
CA GLY A 37 -5.82 -6.26 3.42
C GLY A 37 -4.74 -6.89 2.53
N GLU A 38 -5.12 -7.96 1.84
CA GLU A 38 -4.23 -8.68 0.93
C GLU A 38 -3.93 -7.84 -0.33
N SER A 39 -2.66 -7.74 -0.69
CA SER A 39 -2.19 -7.04 -1.91
C SER A 39 -2.66 -5.58 -2.02
N THR A 40 -2.97 -4.95 -0.89
CA THR A 40 -3.36 -3.53 -0.81
C THR A 40 -2.14 -2.63 -0.98
N LEU A 41 -2.20 -1.64 -1.89
CA LEU A 41 -1.05 -0.78 -2.25
C LEU A 41 0.22 -1.56 -2.63
N TYR A 42 0.07 -2.77 -3.16
CA TYR A 42 1.17 -3.68 -3.48
C TYR A 42 2.25 -3.02 -4.34
N ASN A 43 1.88 -2.32 -5.42
CA ASN A 43 2.78 -1.57 -6.29
C ASN A 43 2.56 -0.06 -6.15
N ASN A 44 3.10 0.53 -5.08
CA ASN A 44 3.04 1.98 -4.86
C ASN A 44 4.42 2.63 -5.08
N THR A 45 4.78 2.97 -6.32
CA THR A 45 6.17 3.35 -6.62
C THR A 45 6.61 4.67 -5.98
N ALA A 46 5.71 5.66 -5.91
CA ALA A 46 6.01 7.01 -5.40
C ALA A 46 4.83 7.71 -4.67
N GLY A 47 3.64 7.10 -4.67
CA GLY A 47 2.46 7.70 -4.07
C GLY A 47 2.60 7.83 -2.55
N SER A 48 2.34 9.02 -2.03
CA SER A 48 2.37 9.30 -0.60
C SER A 48 0.99 9.63 -0.07
N ASP A 49 0.80 9.52 1.24
CA ASP A 49 -0.44 9.94 1.91
C ASP A 49 -1.68 9.18 1.40
N ASN A 50 -1.54 7.91 1.03
CA ASN A 50 -2.68 7.07 0.61
C ASN A 50 -3.24 6.25 1.79
N VAL A 51 -4.56 6.11 1.82
CA VAL A 51 -5.27 5.21 2.75
C VAL A 51 -6.02 4.17 1.94
N ALA A 52 -5.59 2.92 2.00
CA ALA A 52 -6.17 1.83 1.22
C ALA A 52 -6.55 0.64 2.11
N GLY A 53 -7.69 0.02 1.81
CA GLY A 53 -8.24 -1.05 2.63
C GLY A 53 -9.05 -2.08 1.85
N GLY A 54 -8.61 -3.33 1.79
CA GLY A 54 -9.34 -4.43 1.14
C GLY A 54 -8.51 -5.20 0.12
N TYR A 55 -8.99 -6.39 -0.26
CA TYR A 55 -8.33 -7.27 -1.24
C TYR A 55 -8.06 -6.51 -2.54
N TYR A 56 -6.78 -6.31 -2.88
CA TYR A 56 -6.32 -5.59 -4.08
C TYR A 56 -6.77 -4.11 -4.19
N ALA A 57 -7.12 -3.44 -3.09
CA ALA A 57 -7.40 -2.01 -3.14
C ALA A 57 -6.13 -1.19 -3.48
N LEU A 58 -6.25 -0.25 -4.42
CA LEU A 58 -5.14 0.60 -4.88
C LEU A 58 -3.88 -0.20 -5.26
N ASN A 59 -4.04 -1.40 -5.83
CA ASN A 59 -2.94 -2.34 -6.06
C ASN A 59 -1.78 -1.72 -6.85
N LYS A 60 -2.07 -0.76 -7.74
CA LYS A 60 -1.07 0.01 -8.49
C LYS A 60 -1.32 1.51 -8.33
N SER A 61 -0.48 2.19 -7.55
CA SER A 61 -0.58 3.63 -7.36
C SER A 61 0.73 4.35 -7.67
N MET A 62 0.63 5.42 -8.44
CA MET A 62 1.64 6.48 -8.50
C MET A 62 1.06 7.81 -7.97
N GLY A 63 -0.21 7.81 -7.57
CA GLY A 63 -0.91 8.97 -7.06
C GLY A 63 -0.75 9.10 -5.55
N SER A 64 -0.74 10.34 -5.08
CA SER A 64 -0.76 10.67 -3.66
C SER A 64 -2.16 11.13 -3.25
N ASN A 65 -2.46 11.07 -1.95
CA ASN A 65 -3.72 11.56 -1.36
C ASN A 65 -4.97 10.81 -1.81
N ASN A 66 -4.88 9.49 -2.04
CA ASN A 66 -6.04 8.67 -2.40
C ASN A 66 -6.62 7.94 -1.20
N VAL A 67 -7.94 7.75 -1.21
CA VAL A 67 -8.65 6.86 -0.31
C VAL A 67 -9.38 5.81 -1.13
N ALA A 68 -9.05 4.53 -0.96
CA ALA A 68 -9.77 3.43 -1.62
C ALA A 68 -10.04 2.30 -0.63
N ILE A 69 -11.32 2.00 -0.40
CA ILE A 69 -11.75 0.96 0.54
C ILE A 69 -12.73 0.03 -0.18
N GLY A 70 -12.43 -1.26 -0.21
CA GLY A 70 -13.25 -2.29 -0.84
C GLY A 70 -12.44 -3.31 -1.66
N HIS A 71 -13.10 -4.38 -2.07
CA HIS A 71 -12.51 -5.39 -2.96
C HIS A 71 -12.23 -4.77 -4.34
N GLN A 72 -10.95 -4.75 -4.74
CA GLN A 72 -10.46 -4.18 -6.00
C GLN A 72 -10.85 -2.71 -6.21
N ALA A 73 -11.01 -1.96 -5.12
CA ALA A 73 -11.29 -0.53 -5.22
C ALA A 73 -10.08 0.20 -5.85
N SER A 74 -10.34 0.92 -6.94
CA SER A 74 -9.33 1.68 -7.70
C SER A 74 -8.11 0.84 -8.14
N TYR A 75 -8.38 -0.36 -8.69
CA TYR A 75 -7.37 -1.27 -9.27
C TYR A 75 -6.59 -0.63 -10.44
#